data_AF-A0A922XEY8-F1
#
_entry.id   AF-A0A922XEY8-F1
#
_cell.length_a   1.000
_cell.length_b   1.000
_cell.length_c   1.000
_cell.angle_alpha   90.00
_cell.angle_beta   90.00
_cell.angle_gamma   90.00
#
_symmetry.space_group_name_H-M   'P 1'
#
loop_
_entity.id
_entity.type
_entity.pdbx_description
1 polymer ?
#
loop_
_entity_poly.entity_id
_entity_poly.type
_entity_poly.pdbx_seq_one_letter_code
_entity_poly.pdbx_strand_id
1 'polypeptide(L)'
;MPAAQVALDKTWEADDPTTFGVIQIRVVVLKKKVDKSGVTLEATTEVEDDDDEPVDFDENSPLSSYLETATRGRSCAVFTVNGQRHHAWDNTFLSRDLGLKYLKNRTMLIVDLDQLHPNVLAKLMQGSRQGLYEGKDFDAIRNRVLSTLKGDPELKRLQLDAEEEVASLETGGEAVMAALDQLIDHHHSAGSREVSGANQAGSDPTGANVSLGNNKPSKIVVAGNESEGEAADYPLLKEDKPSRVIRLTPDEERTFTFRCSPPQLWSDLSDLKIELTPKLPDLSVKLIRDKDSARLTLCYLEPDDAEPEEYPLITRLGVYAQFKGRPEPRMLEYQIVVRKSKPIQPPKPVVLLDEPTYLRVTSRQPVKIVAGGAASHVRLKWDGKDSLTAGDPQAWKLVASGENLPAPPVGFSKPCNGRFELLIDAPTATAVGSEYQYEVSAVGPSGQSLSVVFTGVIVAPAAPDLQSPRKVSHDAPEPSGQRRPPYEIKYVKKGDWENDTCWGSTEWTAYDAGAFTEPTETQPLTLIINVDSELLTDYLDHIIKVKKLDPNTVERRKTKYTAHLAFHLFQMFEHLARRRKNEDSDSDDNASRVPSDMDMRAETNRVAATLIRLMEVGT
;
A
#
# COMPACT_ATOMS: atom_id res chain seq x y z
N MET A 1 24.55 -27.76 32.00
CA MET A 1 24.60 -27.02 30.73
C MET A 1 24.59 -28.05 29.59
N PRO A 2 23.52 -28.17 28.79
CA PRO A 2 23.59 -28.98 27.57
C PRO A 2 24.60 -28.33 26.61
N ALA A 3 25.53 -29.12 26.06
CA ALA A 3 26.52 -28.63 25.11
C ALA A 3 25.81 -28.05 23.87
N ALA A 4 26.17 -26.82 23.48
CA ALA A 4 25.66 -26.22 22.25
C ALA A 4 25.99 -27.12 21.06
N GLN A 5 24.98 -27.55 20.32
CA GLN A 5 25.20 -28.38 19.14
C GLN A 5 25.78 -27.54 18.02
N VAL A 6 26.88 -27.98 17.43
CA VAL A 6 27.56 -27.28 16.34
C VAL A 6 26.92 -27.67 15.00
N ALA A 7 26.57 -26.68 14.18
CA ALA A 7 26.02 -26.86 12.84
C ALA A 7 27.12 -26.97 11.78
N LEU A 8 28.21 -26.21 11.96
CA LEU A 8 29.40 -26.23 11.12
C LEU A 8 30.62 -25.94 11.99
N ASP A 9 31.68 -26.73 11.87
CA ASP A 9 33.01 -26.44 12.42
C ASP A 9 34.02 -26.78 11.34
N LYS A 10 34.56 -25.76 10.69
CA LYS A 10 35.41 -25.93 9.52
C LYS A 10 36.61 -25.02 9.62
N THR A 11 37.75 -25.53 9.17
CA THR A 11 39.02 -24.80 9.18
C THR A 11 39.57 -24.75 7.76
N TRP A 12 40.00 -23.56 7.35
CA TRP A 12 40.64 -23.30 6.06
C TRP A 12 42.07 -22.85 6.32
N GLU A 13 42.99 -23.36 5.51
CA GLU A 13 44.34 -22.81 5.38
C GLU A 13 44.36 -21.95 4.12
N ALA A 14 44.50 -20.65 4.30
CA ALA A 14 44.61 -19.72 3.19
C ALA A 14 46.10 -19.54 2.87
N ASP A 15 46.60 -20.33 1.91
CA ASP A 15 48.01 -20.38 1.52
C ASP A 15 48.39 -19.33 0.47
N ASP A 16 49.23 -18.35 0.83
CA ASP A 16 50.00 -17.56 -0.14
C ASP A 16 51.45 -17.57 0.34
N PRO A 17 52.19 -18.63 0.01
CA PRO A 17 53.55 -18.82 0.50
C PRO A 17 54.52 -17.75 -0.05
N THR A 18 54.11 -16.99 -1.07
CA THR A 18 54.96 -16.00 -1.73
C THR A 18 54.87 -14.60 -1.13
N THR A 19 53.78 -14.25 -0.45
CA THR A 19 53.53 -12.84 -0.06
C THR A 19 53.31 -12.62 1.43
N PHE A 20 52.49 -13.44 2.11
CA PHE A 20 52.05 -13.17 3.49
C PHE A 20 52.24 -14.33 4.47
N GLY A 21 52.43 -15.56 3.99
CA GLY A 21 52.43 -16.78 4.82
C GLY A 21 51.07 -17.47 4.81
N VAL A 22 50.85 -18.38 5.77
CA VAL A 22 49.62 -19.15 5.91
C VAL A 22 48.72 -18.49 6.96
N ILE A 23 47.44 -18.32 6.64
CA ILE A 23 46.43 -17.84 7.59
C ILE A 23 45.43 -18.96 7.80
N GLN A 24 45.23 -19.36 9.05
CA GLN A 24 44.27 -20.39 9.39
C GLN A 24 42.97 -19.73 9.85
N ILE A 25 41.87 -20.00 9.15
CA ILE A 25 40.54 -19.45 9.43
C ILE A 25 39.70 -20.61 9.94
N ARG A 26 39.14 -20.54 11.14
CA ARG A 26 38.16 -21.50 11.65
C ARG A 26 36.82 -20.82 11.80
N VAL A 27 35.78 -21.43 11.22
CA VAL A 27 34.40 -20.96 11.33
C VAL A 27 33.58 -21.99 12.08
N VAL A 28 32.95 -21.52 13.14
CA VAL A 28 32.02 -22.30 13.95
C VAL A 28 30.64 -21.66 13.84
N VAL A 29 29.70 -22.39 13.25
CA VAL A 29 28.28 -22.02 13.22
C VAL A 29 27.54 -22.92 14.19
N LEU A 30 26.85 -22.33 15.16
CA LEU A 30 26.05 -23.06 16.14
C LEU A 30 24.65 -23.36 15.60
N LYS A 31 24.11 -24.54 15.96
CA LYS A 31 22.70 -24.83 15.76
C LYS A 31 21.85 -23.90 16.61
N LYS A 32 20.64 -23.63 16.12
CA LYS A 32 19.66 -22.78 16.78
C LYS A 32 19.37 -23.40 18.13
N LYS A 33 19.57 -22.62 19.20
CA LYS A 33 19.14 -23.06 20.51
C LYS A 33 17.63 -22.90 20.52
N VAL A 34 16.92 -24.01 20.35
CA VAL A 34 15.49 -24.05 20.64
C VAL A 34 15.41 -24.00 22.16
N ASP A 35 15.18 -22.83 22.74
CA ASP A 35 14.88 -22.77 24.16
C ASP A 35 13.52 -23.43 24.42
N LYS A 36 13.33 -23.89 25.66
CA LYS A 36 12.23 -24.76 26.08
C LYS A 36 10.83 -24.14 25.92
N SER A 37 10.73 -22.86 25.55
CA SER A 37 9.51 -22.13 25.23
C SER A 37 9.11 -22.16 23.74
N GLY A 38 9.88 -22.84 22.88
CA GLY A 38 9.54 -22.93 21.45
C GLY A 38 9.49 -21.58 20.69
N VAL A 39 9.80 -20.47 21.37
CA VAL A 39 10.04 -19.15 20.81
C VAL A 39 11.46 -19.13 20.30
N THR A 40 11.59 -18.85 19.01
CA THR A 40 12.88 -18.48 18.44
C THR A 40 13.24 -17.11 18.99
N LEU A 41 14.30 -17.00 19.79
CA LEU A 41 14.92 -15.72 20.11
C LEU A 41 15.60 -15.16 18.85
N GLU A 42 14.79 -14.66 17.93
CA GLU A 42 15.13 -13.62 16.96
C GLU A 42 13.90 -12.71 16.83
N ALA A 43 13.58 -11.99 17.90
CA ALA A 43 12.80 -10.77 17.83
C ALA A 43 13.78 -9.60 17.82
N THR A 44 14.24 -9.26 16.61
CA THR A 44 14.61 -7.91 16.11
C THR A 44 15.30 -8.11 14.77
N THR A 45 14.50 -8.49 13.77
CA THR A 45 14.81 -8.17 12.38
C THR A 45 14.05 -6.88 12.05
N GLU A 46 14.40 -5.79 12.72
CA GLU A 46 14.17 -4.47 12.14
C GLU A 46 15.12 -4.38 10.94
N VAL A 47 14.57 -4.56 9.74
CA VAL A 47 15.23 -4.14 8.51
C VAL A 47 14.95 -2.64 8.36
N GLU A 48 15.55 -1.84 9.23
CA GLU A 48 15.74 -0.41 9.02
C GLU A 48 17.24 -0.13 9.00
N ASP A 49 17.71 0.39 7.87
CA ASP A 49 19.09 0.86 7.66
C ASP A 49 19.30 2.21 8.41
N ASP A 50 19.12 2.23 9.74
CA ASP A 50 19.47 3.39 10.58
C ASP A 50 20.51 2.98 11.64
N ASP A 51 21.75 3.43 11.41
CA ASP A 51 23.01 2.88 11.94
C ASP A 51 23.46 3.48 13.30
N ASP A 52 22.58 4.04 14.15
CA ASP A 52 23.02 4.82 15.32
C ASP A 52 22.23 4.67 16.65
N GLU A 53 21.46 3.59 16.88
CA GLU A 53 20.87 3.32 18.20
C GLU A 53 21.52 2.13 18.95
N PRO A 54 21.90 2.29 20.23
CA PRO A 54 22.40 1.19 21.06
C PRO A 54 21.24 0.28 21.48
N VAL A 55 21.15 -0.90 20.86
CA VAL A 55 20.17 -1.95 21.18
C VAL A 55 20.45 -2.53 22.57
N ASP A 56 19.42 -2.64 23.42
CA ASP A 56 19.50 -3.37 24.70
C ASP A 56 19.59 -4.88 24.44
N PHE A 57 20.64 -5.54 24.95
CA PHE A 57 20.99 -6.93 24.60
C PHE A 57 20.58 -7.95 25.67
N ASP A 58 20.03 -9.07 25.19
CA ASP A 58 19.58 -10.23 25.97
C ASP A 58 20.76 -11.11 26.47
N GLU A 59 20.85 -11.36 27.79
CA GLU A 59 21.99 -11.99 28.48
C GLU A 59 22.22 -13.48 28.15
N ASN A 60 21.37 -14.12 27.34
CA ASN A 60 21.27 -15.59 27.25
C ASN A 60 21.98 -16.26 26.07
N SER A 61 22.84 -15.55 25.33
CA SER A 61 23.56 -16.15 24.20
C SER A 61 24.82 -16.91 24.64
N PRO A 62 25.05 -18.16 24.19
CA PRO A 62 26.15 -19.02 24.68
C PRO A 62 27.58 -18.56 24.34
N LEU A 63 27.75 -17.44 23.64
CA LEU A 63 29.06 -16.83 23.34
C LEU A 63 29.28 -15.48 24.03
N SER A 64 28.35 -15.03 24.89
CA SER A 64 28.39 -13.74 25.60
C SER A 64 29.71 -13.53 26.33
N SER A 65 30.11 -14.49 27.16
CA SER A 65 31.30 -14.39 28.01
C SER A 65 32.65 -14.33 27.28
N TYR A 66 32.76 -14.71 25.99
CA TYR A 66 34.04 -14.73 25.26
C TYR A 66 34.22 -13.58 24.25
N LEU A 67 33.11 -12.93 23.87
CA LEU A 67 33.04 -11.98 22.76
C LEU A 67 32.69 -10.54 23.20
N GLU A 68 32.48 -10.33 24.50
CA GLU A 68 32.13 -9.02 25.07
C GLU A 68 33.37 -8.16 25.32
N THR A 69 33.33 -6.93 24.82
CA THR A 69 34.21 -5.85 25.27
C THR A 69 33.29 -4.70 25.64
N ALA A 70 33.40 -4.18 26.87
CA ALA A 70 32.49 -3.19 27.46
C ALA A 70 32.30 -1.88 26.65
N THR A 71 33.12 -1.68 25.61
CA THR A 71 33.15 -0.46 24.78
C THR A 71 32.85 -0.69 23.29
N ARG A 72 32.72 -1.93 22.79
CA ARG A 72 32.63 -2.22 21.33
C ARG A 72 31.59 -3.29 20.93
N GLY A 73 30.69 -3.67 21.83
CA GLY A 73 29.65 -4.67 21.53
C GLY A 73 30.21 -6.10 21.34
N ARG A 74 29.39 -6.99 20.79
CA ARG A 74 29.74 -8.41 20.60
C ARG A 74 30.60 -8.60 19.35
N SER A 75 31.82 -9.10 19.55
CA SER A 75 32.73 -9.47 18.46
C SER A 75 32.27 -10.78 17.78
N CYS A 76 32.39 -10.91 16.46
CA CYS A 76 32.08 -12.13 15.73
C CYS A 76 33.32 -12.85 15.19
N ALA A 77 34.40 -12.10 14.95
CA ALA A 77 35.67 -12.62 14.47
C ALA A 77 36.79 -12.23 15.42
N VAL A 78 37.67 -13.17 15.76
CA VAL A 78 38.78 -12.95 16.68
C VAL A 78 40.10 -13.29 16.00
N PHE A 79 41.08 -12.40 16.11
CA PHE A 79 42.44 -12.60 15.61
C PHE A 79 43.35 -13.07 16.72
N THR A 80 44.03 -14.20 16.50
CA THR A 80 44.96 -14.78 17.46
C THR A 80 46.39 -14.79 16.96
N VAL A 81 47.32 -14.53 17.89
CA VAL A 81 48.77 -14.72 17.71
C VAL A 81 49.30 -15.43 18.97
N ASN A 82 50.01 -16.53 18.81
CA ASN A 82 50.45 -17.49 19.83
C ASN A 82 49.31 -17.92 20.74
N GLY A 83 48.12 -18.11 20.18
CA GLY A 83 46.89 -18.43 20.92
C GLY A 83 46.33 -17.29 21.79
N GLN A 84 46.88 -16.07 21.73
CA GLN A 84 46.37 -14.89 22.43
C GLN A 84 45.53 -14.01 21.50
N ARG A 85 44.44 -13.43 22.01
CA ARG A 85 43.57 -12.49 21.26
C ARG A 85 44.26 -11.13 21.12
N HIS A 86 44.44 -10.67 19.89
CA HIS A 86 45.07 -9.38 19.58
C HIS A 86 44.14 -8.39 18.86
N HIS A 87 43.10 -8.86 18.17
CA HIS A 87 42.10 -8.00 17.52
C HIS A 87 40.75 -8.74 17.41
N ALA A 88 39.68 -8.02 17.11
CA ALA A 88 38.38 -8.59 16.81
C ALA A 88 37.53 -7.70 15.88
N TRP A 89 36.69 -8.34 15.05
CA TRP A 89 35.63 -7.67 14.29
C TRP A 89 34.27 -7.91 14.91
N ASP A 90 33.37 -6.97 14.70
CA ASP A 90 31.97 -6.94 15.12
C ASP A 90 31.05 -7.62 14.11
N ASN A 91 29.77 -7.74 14.45
CA ASN A 91 28.76 -8.40 13.62
C ASN A 91 28.54 -7.73 12.25
N THR A 92 28.93 -6.46 12.07
CA THR A 92 28.81 -5.75 10.78
C THR A 92 29.62 -6.44 9.68
N PHE A 93 30.74 -7.09 10.03
CA PHE A 93 31.52 -7.90 9.08
C PHE A 93 30.71 -9.09 8.52
N LEU A 94 29.97 -9.80 9.37
CA LEU A 94 29.14 -10.93 8.93
C LEU A 94 27.96 -10.48 8.07
N SER A 95 27.26 -9.42 8.48
CA SER A 95 26.04 -8.96 7.80
C SER A 95 26.35 -8.20 6.50
N ARG A 96 27.26 -7.23 6.52
CA ARG A 96 27.53 -6.33 5.39
C ARG A 96 28.56 -6.91 4.43
N ASP A 97 29.68 -7.41 4.95
CA ASP A 97 30.81 -7.78 4.10
C ASP A 97 30.69 -9.23 3.58
N LEU A 98 30.21 -10.16 4.43
CA LEU A 98 29.96 -11.56 4.05
C LEU A 98 28.52 -11.85 3.58
N GLY A 99 27.55 -10.98 3.87
CA GLY A 99 26.15 -11.16 3.47
C GLY A 99 25.40 -12.24 4.27
N LEU A 100 25.93 -12.65 5.42
CA LEU A 100 25.38 -13.72 6.27
C LEU A 100 24.43 -13.13 7.32
N LYS A 101 23.36 -12.47 6.86
CA LYS A 101 22.43 -11.72 7.71
C LYS A 101 21.72 -12.59 8.76
N TYR A 102 21.34 -13.81 8.39
CA TYR A 102 20.56 -14.74 9.24
C TYR A 102 21.44 -15.65 10.10
N LEU A 103 22.76 -15.57 9.92
CA LEU A 103 23.74 -16.33 10.70
C LEU A 103 24.56 -15.46 11.67
N LYS A 104 24.30 -14.15 11.73
CA LYS A 104 25.08 -13.17 12.51
C LYS A 104 25.18 -13.54 14.00
N ASN A 105 24.10 -14.03 14.59
CA ASN A 105 24.02 -14.36 16.02
C ASN A 105 24.61 -15.74 16.38
N ARG A 106 24.97 -16.54 15.37
CA ARG A 106 25.26 -17.97 15.50
C ARG A 106 26.63 -18.36 14.96
N THR A 107 27.35 -17.41 14.36
CA THR A 107 28.63 -17.65 13.70
C THR A 107 29.76 -17.01 14.50
N MET A 108 30.82 -17.78 14.72
CA MET A 108 32.07 -17.31 15.30
C MET A 108 33.22 -17.63 14.35
N LEU A 109 34.08 -16.64 14.10
CA LEU A 109 35.27 -16.76 13.26
C LEU A 109 36.52 -16.64 14.14
N ILE A 110 37.47 -17.55 13.97
CA ILE A 110 38.78 -17.48 14.61
C ILE A 110 39.81 -17.41 13.49
N VAL A 111 40.62 -16.37 13.47
CA VAL A 111 41.68 -16.15 12.47
C VAL A 111 43.02 -16.22 13.17
N ASP A 112 43.75 -17.30 12.93
CA ASP A 112 45.08 -17.53 13.47
C ASP A 112 46.15 -17.02 12.49
N LEU A 113 47.04 -16.19 13.03
CA LEU A 113 48.08 -15.47 12.30
C LEU A 113 49.50 -15.98 12.60
N ASP A 114 49.63 -17.11 13.31
CA ASP A 114 50.93 -17.66 13.76
C ASP A 114 51.89 -18.03 12.64
N GLN A 115 51.34 -18.40 11.49
CA GLN A 115 52.11 -18.81 10.30
C GLN A 115 52.31 -17.68 9.29
N LEU A 116 52.09 -16.42 9.68
CA LEU A 116 52.45 -15.28 8.86
C LEU A 116 53.97 -15.12 8.76
N HIS A 117 54.43 -14.52 7.66
CA HIS A 117 55.84 -14.18 7.49
C HIS A 117 56.28 -13.19 8.59
N PRO A 118 57.47 -13.36 9.22
CA PRO A 118 57.91 -12.52 10.36
C PRO A 118 57.88 -11.02 10.09
N ASN A 119 58.19 -10.61 8.85
CA ASN A 119 58.14 -9.21 8.42
C ASN A 119 56.72 -8.61 8.42
N VAL A 120 55.71 -9.43 8.10
CA VAL A 120 54.30 -9.03 8.08
C VAL A 120 53.77 -8.98 9.50
N LEU A 121 54.06 -10.02 10.29
CA LEU A 121 53.70 -10.07 11.71
C LEU A 121 54.30 -8.89 12.49
N ALA A 122 55.56 -8.55 12.25
CA ALA A 122 56.20 -7.39 12.88
C ALA A 122 55.49 -6.06 12.55
N LYS A 123 55.01 -5.88 11.32
CA LYS A 123 54.26 -4.68 10.92
C LYS A 123 52.86 -4.64 11.53
N LEU A 124 52.18 -5.77 11.63
CA LEU A 124 50.88 -5.88 12.30
C LEU A 124 51.00 -5.60 13.81
N MET A 125 52.12 -5.97 14.41
CA MET A 125 52.42 -5.79 15.84
C MET A 125 53.08 -4.44 16.19
N GLN A 126 53.30 -3.54 15.22
CA GLN A 126 53.81 -2.19 15.47
C GLN A 126 52.78 -1.26 16.15
N GLY A 127 51.52 -1.68 16.25
CA GLY A 127 50.44 -0.98 16.94
C GLY A 127 50.49 -1.07 18.48
N SER A 128 49.51 -0.46 19.15
CA SER A 128 49.41 -0.54 20.62
C SER A 128 49.28 -1.99 21.09
N ARG A 129 49.69 -2.30 22.33
CA ARG A 129 49.56 -3.65 22.92
C ARG A 129 48.12 -4.20 22.98
N GLN A 130 47.12 -3.39 22.60
CA GLN A 130 45.70 -3.70 22.69
C GLN A 130 45.04 -3.98 21.31
N GLY A 131 45.76 -3.86 20.19
CA GLY A 131 45.19 -4.05 18.85
C GLY A 131 46.23 -4.28 17.74
N LEU A 132 45.85 -5.03 16.70
CA LEU A 132 46.63 -5.09 15.46
C LEU A 132 46.60 -3.74 14.73
N TYR A 133 47.70 -3.38 14.07
CA TYR A 133 47.80 -2.17 13.26
C TYR A 133 47.00 -2.32 11.95
N GLU A 134 45.96 -1.52 11.79
CA GLU A 134 45.09 -1.47 10.61
C GLU A 134 45.78 -0.70 9.47
N GLY A 135 46.63 -1.41 8.71
CA GLY A 135 47.28 -0.90 7.51
C GLY A 135 47.13 -1.83 6.33
N LYS A 136 47.91 -1.58 5.25
CA LYS A 136 47.81 -2.34 3.98
C LYS A 136 47.89 -3.86 4.14
N ASP A 137 48.72 -4.33 5.07
CA ASP A 137 48.89 -5.77 5.33
C ASP A 137 47.68 -6.36 6.08
N PHE A 138 47.04 -5.58 6.96
CA PHE A 138 45.79 -5.98 7.63
C PHE A 138 44.61 -6.01 6.65
N ASP A 139 44.52 -5.03 5.75
CA ASP A 139 43.49 -5.01 4.70
C ASP A 139 43.65 -6.19 3.73
N ALA A 140 44.89 -6.59 3.42
CA ALA A 140 45.17 -7.77 2.61
C ALA A 140 44.66 -9.06 3.30
N ILE A 141 44.91 -9.19 4.61
CA ILE A 141 44.36 -10.30 5.42
C ILE A 141 42.83 -10.26 5.41
N ARG A 142 42.22 -9.08 5.56
CA ARG A 142 40.76 -8.92 5.54
C ARG A 142 40.14 -9.38 4.23
N ASN A 143 40.65 -8.89 3.11
CA ASN A 143 40.18 -9.28 1.78
C ASN A 143 40.33 -10.77 1.54
N ARG A 144 41.39 -11.37 2.09
CA ARG A 144 41.64 -12.80 1.99
C ARG A 144 40.65 -13.63 2.79
N VAL A 145 40.39 -13.27 4.05
CA VAL A 145 39.36 -13.91 4.87
C VAL A 145 38.00 -13.81 4.16
N LEU A 146 37.67 -12.63 3.63
CA LEU A 146 36.42 -12.41 2.89
C LEU A 146 36.33 -13.30 1.64
N SER A 147 37.38 -13.38 0.83
CA SER A 147 37.40 -14.21 -0.38
C SER A 147 37.23 -15.70 -0.08
N THR A 148 37.83 -16.17 1.02
CA THR A 148 37.78 -17.58 1.44
C THR A 148 36.38 -17.96 1.92
N LEU A 149 35.75 -17.11 2.73
CA LEU A 149 34.44 -17.40 3.32
C LEU A 149 33.27 -17.15 2.34
N LYS A 150 33.36 -16.13 1.50
CA LYS A 150 32.30 -15.82 0.50
C LYS A 150 32.19 -16.88 -0.61
N GLY A 151 33.27 -17.65 -0.82
CA GLY A 151 33.30 -18.76 -1.77
C GLY A 151 32.71 -20.07 -1.23
N ASP A 152 32.46 -20.19 0.07
CA ASP A 152 32.10 -21.48 0.67
C ASP A 152 30.63 -21.87 0.41
N PRO A 153 30.36 -23.07 -0.16
CA PRO A 153 29.00 -23.50 -0.47
C PRO A 153 28.18 -23.91 0.76
N GLU A 154 28.81 -24.33 1.86
CA GLU A 154 28.10 -24.77 3.07
C GLU A 154 27.56 -23.58 3.86
N LEU A 155 28.34 -22.51 3.97
CA LEU A 155 27.88 -21.25 4.56
C LEU A 155 26.72 -20.65 3.76
N LYS A 156 26.76 -20.72 2.43
CA LYS A 156 25.64 -20.28 1.57
C LYS A 156 24.38 -21.12 1.78
N ARG A 157 24.52 -22.45 1.85
CA ARG A 157 23.38 -23.33 2.12
C ARG A 157 22.75 -23.03 3.47
N LEU A 158 23.55 -22.89 4.53
CA LEU A 158 23.04 -22.57 5.87
C LEU A 158 22.35 -21.21 5.94
N GLN A 159 22.82 -20.23 5.17
CA GLN A 159 22.18 -18.92 5.06
C GLN A 159 20.81 -19.01 4.36
N LEU A 160 20.72 -19.77 3.26
CA LEU A 160 19.46 -20.00 2.54
C LEU A 160 18.46 -20.79 3.38
N ASP A 161 18.90 -21.86 4.06
CA ASP A 161 18.06 -22.66 4.95
C ASP A 161 17.49 -21.78 6.08
N ALA A 162 18.31 -20.86 6.64
CA ALA A 162 17.88 -19.94 7.68
C ALA A 162 16.91 -18.86 7.15
N GLU A 163 17.12 -18.37 5.93
CA GLU A 163 16.23 -17.42 5.24
C GLU A 163 14.85 -18.04 4.97
N GLU A 164 14.81 -19.27 4.47
CA GLU A 164 13.57 -20.01 4.20
C GLU A 164 12.79 -20.31 5.50
N GLU A 165 13.49 -20.67 6.59
CA GLU A 165 12.87 -20.89 7.89
C GLU A 165 12.20 -19.61 8.42
N VAL A 166 12.87 -18.45 8.34
CA VAL A 166 12.30 -17.16 8.78
C VAL A 166 11.12 -16.76 7.89
N ALA A 167 11.27 -16.84 6.57
CA ALA A 167 10.21 -16.50 5.62
C ALA A 167 8.96 -17.36 5.80
N SER A 168 9.12 -18.66 6.06
CA SER A 168 7.98 -19.58 6.30
C SER A 168 7.21 -19.26 7.57
N LEU A 169 7.88 -18.78 8.62
CA LEU A 169 7.25 -18.44 9.90
C LEU A 169 6.48 -17.11 9.82
N GLU A 170 7.03 -16.11 9.12
CA GLU A 170 6.39 -14.80 8.95
C GLU A 170 5.15 -14.90 8.04
N THR A 171 5.26 -15.65 6.93
CA THR A 171 4.17 -15.82 5.96
C THR A 171 2.95 -16.52 6.57
N GLY A 172 3.16 -17.48 7.47
CA GLY A 172 2.07 -18.21 8.14
C GLY A 172 1.23 -17.34 9.07
N GLY A 173 1.86 -16.43 9.82
CA GLY A 173 1.18 -15.53 10.76
C GLY A 173 0.40 -14.42 10.04
N GLU A 174 1.02 -13.80 9.03
CA GLU A 174 0.39 -12.74 8.25
C GLU A 174 -0.83 -13.26 7.45
N ALA A 175 -0.72 -14.46 6.87
CA ALA A 175 -1.83 -15.10 6.17
C ALA A 175 -3.03 -15.40 7.08
N VAL A 176 -2.79 -15.79 8.34
CA VAL A 176 -3.85 -16.00 9.33
C VAL A 176 -4.52 -14.69 9.69
N MET A 177 -3.75 -13.63 9.93
CA MET A 177 -4.30 -12.29 10.25
C MET A 177 -5.14 -11.75 9.09
N ALA A 178 -4.63 -11.81 7.87
CA ALA A 178 -5.38 -11.36 6.69
C ALA A 178 -6.69 -12.15 6.48
N ALA A 179 -6.67 -13.46 6.73
CA ALA A 179 -7.87 -14.29 6.66
C ALA A 179 -8.88 -13.97 7.78
N LEU A 180 -8.40 -13.66 8.99
CA LEU A 180 -9.23 -13.23 10.10
C LEU A 180 -9.88 -11.87 9.82
N ASP A 181 -9.12 -10.90 9.31
CA ASP A 181 -9.65 -9.58 8.93
C ASP A 181 -10.77 -9.69 7.91
N GLN A 182 -10.61 -10.55 6.89
CA GLN A 182 -11.66 -10.81 5.91
C GLN A 182 -12.94 -11.38 6.53
N LEU A 183 -12.81 -12.25 7.54
CA LEU A 183 -13.95 -12.82 8.26
C LEU A 183 -14.68 -11.76 9.11
N ILE A 184 -13.92 -10.89 9.78
CA ILE A 184 -14.45 -9.78 10.58
C ILE A 184 -15.20 -8.79 9.67
N ASP A 185 -14.59 -8.38 8.56
CA ASP A 185 -15.21 -7.48 7.59
C ASP A 185 -16.50 -8.07 7.00
N HIS A 186 -16.46 -9.35 6.63
CA HIS A 186 -17.64 -10.03 6.09
C HIS A 186 -18.78 -10.08 7.12
N HIS A 187 -18.47 -10.40 8.38
CA HIS A 187 -19.46 -10.44 9.46
C HIS A 187 -20.08 -9.07 9.74
N HIS A 188 -19.27 -8.01 9.77
CA HIS A 188 -19.75 -6.64 9.95
C HIS A 188 -20.62 -6.16 8.78
N SER A 189 -20.26 -6.54 7.55
CA SER A 189 -21.06 -6.24 6.36
C SER A 189 -22.41 -6.98 6.35
N ALA A 190 -22.47 -8.21 6.87
CA ALA A 190 -23.69 -9.02 6.93
C ALA A 190 -24.67 -8.54 8.01
N GLY A 191 -24.18 -8.19 9.20
CA GLY A 191 -25.02 -7.67 10.30
C GLY A 191 -25.71 -6.34 10.00
N SER A 192 -25.15 -5.54 9.08
CA SER A 192 -25.74 -4.27 8.63
C SER A 192 -27.04 -4.45 7.81
N ARG A 193 -27.33 -5.68 7.33
CA ARG A 193 -28.47 -5.95 6.42
C ARG A 193 -29.74 -6.40 7.15
N GLU A 194 -29.66 -6.81 8.41
CA GLU A 194 -30.80 -7.34 9.19
C GLU A 194 -31.58 -6.30 10.02
N VAL A 195 -31.06 -5.09 10.24
CA VAL A 195 -31.66 -4.09 11.14
C VAL A 195 -32.55 -3.05 10.41
N SER A 196 -33.03 -3.35 9.20
CA SER A 196 -34.07 -2.54 8.54
C SER A 196 -35.44 -3.19 8.68
N GLY A 197 -36.03 -3.07 9.88
CA GLY A 197 -37.39 -3.52 10.15
C GLY A 197 -38.06 -2.80 11.33
N ALA A 198 -39.05 -1.96 11.00
CA ALA A 198 -40.16 -1.45 11.82
C ALA A 198 -39.89 -0.45 12.98
N ASN A 199 -40.29 0.81 12.72
CA ASN A 199 -40.89 1.81 13.61
C ASN A 199 -40.44 1.91 15.09
N GLN A 200 -39.82 3.05 15.46
CA GLN A 200 -40.35 3.91 16.52
C GLN A 200 -39.70 5.31 16.53
N ALA A 201 -40.52 6.29 16.93
CA ALA A 201 -40.21 7.71 16.95
C ALA A 201 -39.80 8.19 18.35
N GLY A 202 -38.82 9.11 18.40
CA GLY A 202 -38.70 10.19 19.39
C GLY A 202 -38.00 9.88 20.73
N SER A 203 -36.82 10.47 20.95
CA SER A 203 -36.55 11.45 22.03
C SER A 203 -35.05 11.84 22.09
N ASP A 204 -34.80 13.04 22.59
CA ASP A 204 -33.60 13.88 22.49
C ASP A 204 -32.30 13.38 23.16
N PRO A 205 -31.14 14.03 22.86
CA PRO A 205 -29.81 13.54 23.17
C PRO A 205 -29.16 14.27 24.35
N THR A 206 -28.80 13.54 25.41
CA THR A 206 -27.73 13.94 26.34
C THR A 206 -27.15 12.71 27.03
N GLY A 207 -26.03 12.23 26.52
CA GLY A 207 -25.27 11.14 27.13
C GLY A 207 -24.21 10.65 26.16
N ALA A 208 -22.96 10.65 26.59
CA ALA A 208 -21.79 10.29 25.79
C ALA A 208 -21.93 8.86 25.23
N ASN A 209 -22.40 8.78 23.99
CA ASN A 209 -22.59 7.54 23.25
C ASN A 209 -21.25 7.08 22.66
N VAL A 210 -20.55 6.18 23.36
CA VAL A 210 -19.64 5.24 22.69
C VAL A 210 -20.50 4.06 22.22
N SER A 211 -21.12 4.25 21.06
CA SER A 211 -21.87 3.24 20.32
C SER A 211 -20.99 2.80 19.15
N LEU A 212 -20.30 1.66 19.31
CA LEU A 212 -19.65 0.96 18.21
C LEU A 212 -20.68 -0.01 17.62
N GLY A 213 -20.99 0.11 16.32
CA GLY A 213 -21.77 -0.90 15.60
C GLY A 213 -23.07 -0.45 14.94
N ASN A 214 -23.28 0.86 14.71
CA ASN A 214 -24.22 1.30 13.68
C ASN A 214 -23.45 2.20 12.71
N ASN A 215 -23.31 1.76 11.45
CA ASN A 215 -22.92 2.61 10.33
C ASN A 215 -23.95 3.74 10.22
N LYS A 216 -23.77 4.80 11.01
CA LYS A 216 -24.38 6.08 10.70
C LYS A 216 -23.69 6.54 9.42
N PRO A 217 -24.44 6.96 8.38
CA PRO A 217 -23.80 7.53 7.21
C PRO A 217 -22.89 8.65 7.67
N SER A 218 -21.60 8.47 7.43
CA SER A 218 -20.59 9.42 7.86
C SER A 218 -20.81 10.70 7.06
N LYS A 219 -20.96 11.83 7.77
CA LYS A 219 -21.12 13.13 7.11
C LYS A 219 -19.79 13.42 6.41
N ILE A 220 -19.80 13.51 5.08
CA ILE A 220 -18.63 13.85 4.27
C ILE A 220 -18.74 15.25 3.71
N VAL A 221 -17.58 15.88 3.48
CA VAL A 221 -17.52 17.19 2.86
C VAL A 221 -17.20 17.06 1.37
N VAL A 222 -18.13 17.51 0.53
CA VAL A 222 -17.98 17.54 -0.93
C VAL A 222 -18.11 18.96 -1.47
N ALA A 223 -17.67 19.15 -2.71
CA ALA A 223 -17.87 20.38 -3.46
C ALA A 223 -19.31 20.41 -3.96
N GLY A 224 -20.12 21.33 -3.44
CA GLY A 224 -21.55 21.37 -3.76
C GLY A 224 -22.17 22.76 -3.70
N ASN A 225 -23.34 22.86 -4.31
CA ASN A 225 -24.16 24.07 -4.33
C ASN A 225 -24.94 24.24 -3.02
N GLU A 226 -25.57 25.40 -2.81
CA GLU A 226 -26.39 25.68 -1.61
C GLU A 226 -27.55 24.69 -1.39
N SER A 227 -28.01 24.03 -2.45
CA SER A 227 -29.06 23.01 -2.40
C SER A 227 -28.56 21.62 -1.98
N GLU A 228 -27.25 21.39 -1.95
CA GLU A 228 -26.64 20.07 -1.76
C GLU A 228 -26.08 19.94 -0.34
N GLY A 229 -26.94 19.72 0.65
CA GLY A 229 -26.54 19.43 2.04
C GLY A 229 -26.27 20.64 2.94
N GLU A 230 -25.75 20.37 4.14
CA GLU A 230 -25.48 21.41 5.15
C GLU A 230 -24.19 22.17 4.81
N ALA A 231 -24.06 23.43 5.23
CA ALA A 231 -22.80 24.17 5.07
C ALA A 231 -21.65 23.48 5.85
N ALA A 232 -20.48 23.37 5.23
CA ALA A 232 -19.29 22.78 5.84
C ALA A 232 -18.11 23.75 5.88
N ASP A 233 -17.10 23.39 6.66
CA ASP A 233 -15.86 24.14 6.76
C ASP A 233 -14.82 23.66 5.74
N TYR A 234 -14.03 24.61 5.25
CA TYR A 234 -12.79 24.33 4.52
C TYR A 234 -11.82 23.47 5.35
N PRO A 235 -10.94 22.68 4.71
CA PRO A 235 -10.61 22.68 3.27
C PRO A 235 -11.53 21.83 2.39
N LEU A 236 -11.51 22.13 1.09
CA LEU A 236 -12.15 21.36 0.02
C LEU A 236 -11.07 20.68 -0.83
N LEU A 237 -11.21 19.39 -1.11
CA LEU A 237 -10.34 18.70 -2.06
C LEU A 237 -10.74 19.09 -3.51
N LYS A 238 -9.77 19.42 -4.35
CA LYS A 238 -9.94 19.79 -5.77
C LYS A 238 -8.92 19.09 -6.64
N GLU A 239 -9.28 18.88 -7.90
CA GLU A 239 -8.39 18.42 -8.95
C GLU A 239 -8.03 19.59 -9.87
N ASP A 240 -6.80 19.60 -10.41
CA ASP A 240 -6.34 20.64 -11.34
C ASP A 240 -7.18 20.72 -12.63
N LYS A 241 -7.78 19.61 -13.07
CA LYS A 241 -8.65 19.53 -14.26
C LYS A 241 -9.95 18.82 -13.91
N PRO A 242 -11.01 19.54 -13.51
CA PRO A 242 -12.24 18.91 -13.04
C PRO A 242 -12.87 18.07 -14.15
N SER A 243 -12.81 16.74 -14.01
CA SER A 243 -13.48 15.80 -14.91
C SER A 243 -14.19 14.75 -14.08
N ARG A 244 -15.53 14.76 -14.04
CA ARG A 244 -16.29 13.71 -13.31
C ARG A 244 -16.12 12.30 -13.89
N VAL A 245 -15.59 12.19 -15.12
CA VAL A 245 -15.38 10.92 -15.82
C VAL A 245 -13.93 10.82 -16.28
N ILE A 246 -13.22 9.82 -15.74
CA ILE A 246 -11.87 9.43 -16.16
C ILE A 246 -12.00 8.35 -17.23
N ARG A 247 -11.46 8.60 -18.42
CA ARG A 247 -11.41 7.61 -19.51
C ARG A 247 -10.00 7.04 -19.59
N LEU A 248 -9.90 5.72 -19.45
CA LEU A 248 -8.65 4.98 -19.60
C LEU A 248 -8.69 4.13 -20.88
N THR A 249 -7.52 4.01 -21.49
CA THR A 249 -7.23 3.04 -22.54
C THR A 249 -6.37 1.96 -21.90
N PRO A 250 -6.53 0.68 -22.24
CA PRO A 250 -5.62 -0.36 -21.75
C PRO A 250 -4.15 -0.03 -22.01
N ASP A 251 -3.30 -0.36 -21.04
CA ASP A 251 -1.85 -0.15 -21.02
C ASP A 251 -1.39 1.32 -21.12
N GLU A 252 -2.32 2.29 -21.05
CA GLU A 252 -2.03 3.72 -21.03
C GLU A 252 -2.11 4.25 -19.59
N GLU A 253 -0.99 4.76 -19.08
CA GLU A 253 -0.96 5.42 -17.79
C GLU A 253 -1.60 6.82 -17.86
N ARG A 254 -2.44 7.15 -16.86
CA ARG A 254 -2.96 8.51 -16.67
C ARG A 254 -2.69 9.02 -15.28
N THR A 255 -2.16 10.25 -15.22
CA THR A 255 -1.84 10.93 -13.97
C THR A 255 -2.78 12.12 -13.71
N PHE A 256 -3.21 12.23 -12.46
CA PHE A 256 -4.07 13.28 -11.93
C PHE A 256 -3.39 13.94 -10.73
N THR A 257 -3.62 15.23 -10.53
CA THR A 257 -3.07 15.98 -9.39
C THR A 257 -4.21 16.57 -8.57
N PHE A 258 -4.21 16.25 -7.28
CA PHE A 258 -5.14 16.76 -6.29
C PHE A 258 -4.47 17.81 -5.42
N ARG A 259 -5.23 18.85 -5.08
CA ARG A 259 -4.86 19.93 -4.16
C ARG A 259 -6.03 20.24 -3.25
N CYS A 260 -5.81 21.02 -2.20
CA CYS A 260 -6.93 21.57 -1.43
C CYS A 260 -7.13 23.06 -1.72
N SER A 261 -8.34 23.52 -1.43
CA SER A 261 -8.73 24.91 -1.42
C SER A 261 -9.26 25.25 -0.02
N PRO A 262 -8.71 26.25 0.69
CA PRO A 262 -7.49 27.01 0.36
C PRO A 262 -6.21 26.14 0.38
N PRO A 263 -5.19 26.43 -0.47
CA PRO A 263 -3.97 25.61 -0.55
C PRO A 263 -3.16 25.55 0.75
N GLN A 264 -3.24 26.58 1.60
CA GLN A 264 -2.46 26.65 2.85
C GLN A 264 -2.83 25.53 3.83
N LEU A 265 -4.04 24.98 3.73
CA LEU A 265 -4.53 23.93 4.61
C LEU A 265 -4.07 22.54 4.19
N TRP A 266 -3.27 22.40 3.12
CA TRP A 266 -2.75 21.10 2.69
C TRP A 266 -1.78 20.52 3.72
N SER A 267 -1.06 21.37 4.47
CA SER A 267 -0.19 20.95 5.58
C SER A 267 -0.94 20.19 6.67
N ASP A 268 -2.25 20.42 6.79
CA ASP A 268 -3.10 19.79 7.81
C ASP A 268 -3.61 18.41 7.36
N LEU A 269 -3.31 17.97 6.14
CA LEU A 269 -3.69 16.65 5.64
C LEU A 269 -3.04 15.56 6.50
N SER A 270 -3.85 14.80 7.23
CA SER A 270 -3.39 13.67 8.04
C SER A 270 -3.37 12.38 7.24
N ASP A 271 -4.42 12.10 6.48
CA ASP A 271 -4.59 10.85 5.74
C ASP A 271 -5.21 11.10 4.36
N LEU A 272 -4.86 10.27 3.38
CA LEU A 272 -5.38 10.32 2.01
C LEU A 272 -5.57 8.89 1.49
N LYS A 273 -6.83 8.49 1.35
CA LYS A 273 -7.25 7.15 0.96
C LYS A 273 -7.93 7.14 -0.40
N ILE A 274 -7.77 6.05 -1.13
CA ILE A 274 -8.45 5.79 -2.39
C ILE A 274 -9.28 4.52 -2.26
N GLU A 275 -10.47 4.55 -2.83
CA GLU A 275 -11.36 3.40 -2.91
C GLU A 275 -11.89 3.22 -4.34
N LEU A 276 -11.99 1.95 -4.76
CA LEU A 276 -12.54 1.55 -6.05
C LEU A 276 -13.77 0.68 -5.84
N THR A 277 -14.90 1.09 -6.42
CA THR A 277 -16.18 0.40 -6.27
C THR A 277 -16.90 0.27 -7.62
N PRO A 278 -17.01 -0.94 -8.20
CA PRO A 278 -16.41 -2.21 -7.75
C PRO A 278 -14.88 -2.25 -7.92
N LYS A 279 -14.18 -3.07 -7.11
CA LYS A 279 -12.74 -3.31 -7.28
C LYS A 279 -12.48 -3.93 -8.65
N LEU A 280 -11.59 -3.33 -9.43
CA LEU A 280 -11.09 -3.88 -10.69
C LEU A 280 -9.68 -4.45 -10.42
N PRO A 281 -9.46 -5.77 -10.50
CA PRO A 281 -8.19 -6.40 -10.12
C PRO A 281 -7.02 -5.90 -10.99
N ASP A 282 -7.23 -5.66 -12.28
CA ASP A 282 -6.16 -5.27 -13.21
C ASP A 282 -5.97 -3.75 -13.31
N LEU A 283 -6.66 -2.98 -12.47
CA LEU A 283 -6.48 -1.54 -12.37
C LEU A 283 -5.43 -1.20 -11.31
N SER A 284 -4.21 -0.90 -11.76
CA SER A 284 -3.14 -0.38 -10.92
C SER A 284 -3.41 1.07 -10.52
N VAL A 285 -3.32 1.35 -9.22
CA VAL A 285 -3.51 2.67 -8.62
C VAL A 285 -2.26 3.01 -7.82
N LYS A 286 -1.54 4.06 -8.21
CA LYS A 286 -0.36 4.56 -7.51
C LYS A 286 -0.61 5.99 -7.02
N LEU A 287 -0.57 6.19 -5.71
CA LEU A 287 -0.72 7.50 -5.07
C LEU A 287 0.62 7.96 -4.50
N ILE A 288 1.08 9.13 -4.94
CA ILE A 288 2.30 9.78 -4.44
C ILE A 288 1.89 11.10 -3.80
N ARG A 289 2.17 11.26 -2.51
CA ARG A 289 1.93 12.51 -1.79
C ARG A 289 3.15 13.42 -1.91
N ASP A 290 2.92 14.63 -2.41
CA ASP A 290 3.91 15.70 -2.46
C ASP A 290 3.63 16.73 -1.34
N LYS A 291 4.50 17.75 -1.21
CA LYS A 291 4.42 18.77 -0.14
C LYS A 291 3.11 19.56 -0.15
N ASP A 292 2.61 19.92 -1.34
CA ASP A 292 1.44 20.80 -1.54
C ASP A 292 0.35 20.17 -2.42
N SER A 293 0.53 18.91 -2.83
CA SER A 293 -0.38 18.19 -3.73
C SER A 293 -0.26 16.67 -3.55
N ALA A 294 -1.16 15.91 -4.15
CA ALA A 294 -1.01 14.47 -4.32
C ALA A 294 -1.20 14.10 -5.80
N ARG A 295 -0.35 13.21 -6.31
CA ARG A 295 -0.40 12.69 -7.67
C ARG A 295 -0.92 11.26 -7.66
N LEU A 296 -1.97 11.01 -8.44
CA LEU A 296 -2.57 9.71 -8.63
C LEU A 296 -2.32 9.23 -10.05
N THR A 297 -1.70 8.07 -10.20
CA THR A 297 -1.51 7.41 -11.50
C THR A 297 -2.38 6.17 -11.57
N LEU A 298 -3.18 6.08 -12.64
CA LEU A 298 -4.05 4.95 -12.95
C LEU A 298 -3.54 4.26 -14.21
N CYS A 299 -3.45 2.93 -14.18
CA CYS A 299 -3.11 2.11 -15.34
C CYS A 299 -3.93 0.82 -15.31
N TYR A 300 -4.68 0.53 -16.36
CA TYR A 300 -5.39 -0.74 -16.50
C TYR A 300 -4.58 -1.66 -17.40
N LEU A 301 -4.11 -2.77 -16.85
CA LEU A 301 -3.39 -3.80 -17.59
C LEU A 301 -4.42 -4.79 -18.16
N GLU A 302 -4.49 -4.95 -19.48
CA GLU A 302 -5.44 -5.88 -20.09
C GLU A 302 -4.98 -7.33 -19.88
N PRO A 303 -5.82 -8.21 -19.30
CA PRO A 303 -5.53 -9.64 -19.23
C PRO A 303 -5.43 -10.27 -20.63
N ASP A 304 -4.59 -11.31 -20.77
CA ASP A 304 -4.39 -12.02 -22.05
C ASP A 304 -5.68 -12.69 -22.58
N ASP A 305 -6.65 -12.97 -21.70
CA ASP A 305 -7.94 -13.62 -21.99
C ASP A 305 -9.14 -12.65 -22.10
N ALA A 306 -8.91 -11.33 -22.08
CA ALA A 306 -9.99 -10.35 -22.10
C ALA A 306 -10.80 -10.35 -23.41
N GLU A 307 -12.11 -10.59 -23.30
CA GLU A 307 -13.02 -10.57 -24.46
C GLU A 307 -13.47 -9.14 -24.81
N PRO A 308 -13.59 -8.77 -26.11
CA PRO A 308 -14.05 -7.43 -26.51
C PRO A 308 -15.43 -7.02 -25.97
N GLU A 309 -16.27 -7.99 -25.60
CA GLU A 309 -17.63 -7.80 -25.07
C GLU A 309 -17.65 -7.33 -23.62
N GLU A 310 -16.56 -7.53 -22.87
CA GLU A 310 -16.43 -7.08 -21.47
C GLU A 310 -16.28 -5.55 -21.36
N TYR A 311 -16.01 -4.87 -22.47
CA TYR A 311 -15.89 -3.41 -22.52
C TYR A 311 -17.24 -2.72 -22.81
N PRO A 312 -17.52 -1.57 -22.17
CA PRO A 312 -16.63 -0.80 -21.29
C PRO A 312 -16.67 -1.26 -19.83
N LEU A 313 -15.48 -1.39 -19.21
CA LEU A 313 -15.38 -1.59 -17.78
C LEU A 313 -15.66 -0.26 -17.06
N ILE A 314 -16.53 -0.30 -16.05
CA ILE A 314 -16.94 0.88 -15.29
C ILE A 314 -16.65 0.64 -13.82
N THR A 315 -15.88 1.53 -13.20
CA THR A 315 -15.72 1.58 -11.74
C THR A 315 -15.84 3.01 -11.23
N ARG A 316 -16.04 3.17 -9.92
CA ARG A 316 -16.03 4.47 -9.24
C ARG A 316 -14.78 4.58 -8.40
N LEU A 317 -14.14 5.73 -8.48
CA LEU A 317 -12.97 6.09 -7.71
C LEU A 317 -13.37 7.15 -6.69
N GLY A 318 -13.35 6.77 -5.41
CA GLY A 318 -13.50 7.68 -4.28
C GLY A 318 -12.12 8.07 -3.73
N VAL A 319 -11.85 9.37 -3.64
CA VAL A 319 -10.64 9.92 -3.02
C VAL A 319 -11.05 10.61 -1.73
N TYR A 320 -10.57 10.11 -0.59
CA TYR A 320 -10.94 10.56 0.76
C TYR A 320 -9.74 11.20 1.44
N ALA A 321 -9.88 12.44 1.89
CA ALA A 321 -8.84 13.20 2.57
C ALA A 321 -9.28 13.57 4.00
N GLN A 322 -8.49 13.17 5.00
CA GLN A 322 -8.68 13.55 6.40
C GLN A 322 -7.73 14.70 6.74
N PHE A 323 -8.26 15.74 7.42
CA PHE A 323 -7.47 16.88 7.87
C PHE A 323 -7.47 16.98 9.39
N LYS A 324 -6.33 17.36 9.98
CA LYS A 324 -6.16 17.53 11.42
C LYS A 324 -7.15 18.55 11.97
N GLY A 325 -7.75 18.25 13.12
CA GLY A 325 -8.73 19.13 13.77
C GLY A 325 -10.09 19.20 13.09
N ARG A 326 -10.35 18.36 12.07
CA ARG A 326 -11.64 18.29 11.39
C ARG A 326 -12.20 16.87 11.46
N PRO A 327 -13.44 16.67 11.96
CA PRO A 327 -13.97 15.32 12.12
C PRO A 327 -14.42 14.69 10.80
N GLU A 328 -14.97 15.46 9.86
CA GLU A 328 -15.53 14.92 8.61
C GLU A 328 -14.46 14.71 7.52
N PRO A 329 -14.42 13.61 6.77
CA PRO A 329 -13.51 13.46 5.64
C PRO A 329 -13.97 14.29 4.42
N ARG A 330 -13.02 14.71 3.59
CA ARG A 330 -13.26 15.43 2.32
C ARG A 330 -13.23 14.43 1.18
N MET A 331 -14.21 14.44 0.30
CA MET A 331 -14.32 13.43 -0.76
C MET A 331 -14.36 14.05 -2.16
N LEU A 332 -13.67 13.39 -3.10
CA LEU A 332 -13.89 13.52 -4.54
C LEU A 332 -14.28 12.17 -5.12
N GLU A 333 -15.32 12.15 -5.97
CA GLU A 333 -15.77 10.94 -6.65
C GLU A 333 -15.64 11.09 -8.16
N TYR A 334 -15.13 10.03 -8.79
CA TYR A 334 -14.91 9.94 -10.23
C TYR A 334 -15.49 8.64 -10.78
N GLN A 335 -16.05 8.71 -11.98
CA GLN A 335 -16.37 7.50 -12.75
C GLN A 335 -15.19 7.15 -13.66
N ILE A 336 -14.58 5.98 -13.48
CA ILE A 336 -13.58 5.44 -14.39
C ILE A 336 -14.30 4.60 -15.44
N VAL A 337 -13.98 4.86 -16.72
CA VAL A 337 -14.48 4.10 -17.87
C VAL A 337 -13.29 3.64 -18.70
N VAL A 338 -13.04 2.34 -18.72
CA VAL A 338 -12.01 1.73 -19.57
C VAL A 338 -12.62 1.37 -20.92
N ARG A 339 -11.97 1.79 -22.01
CA ARG A 339 -12.41 1.43 -23.37
C ARG A 339 -11.23 0.92 -24.18
N LYS A 340 -11.43 -0.19 -24.87
CA LYS A 340 -10.46 -0.67 -25.87
C LYS A 340 -10.30 0.40 -26.96
N SER A 341 -9.05 0.75 -27.25
CA SER A 341 -8.75 1.66 -28.35
C SER A 341 -9.21 0.98 -29.64
N LYS A 342 -10.20 1.56 -30.31
CA LYS A 342 -10.49 1.13 -31.68
C LYS A 342 -9.24 1.46 -32.50
N PRO A 343 -8.72 0.55 -33.34
CA PRO A 343 -7.63 0.88 -34.24
C PRO A 343 -8.04 2.09 -35.06
N ILE A 344 -7.50 3.26 -34.72
CA ILE A 344 -7.77 4.49 -35.41
C ILE A 344 -7.09 4.31 -36.76
N GLN A 345 -7.87 4.03 -37.81
CA GLN A 345 -7.33 4.09 -39.16
C GLN A 345 -6.70 5.48 -39.31
N PRO A 346 -5.41 5.56 -39.69
CA PRO A 346 -4.77 6.84 -39.87
C PRO A 346 -5.67 7.65 -40.81
N PRO A 347 -6.07 8.87 -40.42
CA PRO A 347 -6.98 9.66 -41.23
C PRO A 347 -6.36 9.77 -42.62
N LYS A 348 -7.14 9.43 -43.66
CA LYS A 348 -6.66 9.52 -45.05
C LYS A 348 -5.98 10.88 -45.24
N PRO A 349 -4.75 10.92 -45.80
CA PRO A 349 -4.02 12.17 -45.96
C PRO A 349 -4.91 13.15 -46.72
N VAL A 350 -5.06 14.34 -46.16
CA VAL A 350 -5.89 15.38 -46.76
C VAL A 350 -5.15 15.89 -47.99
N VAL A 351 -5.69 15.62 -49.17
CA VAL A 351 -5.18 16.17 -50.43
C VAL A 351 -5.57 17.65 -50.47
N LEU A 352 -4.58 18.54 -50.47
CA LEU A 352 -4.80 19.99 -50.58
C LEU A 352 -4.68 20.40 -52.05
N LEU A 353 -5.58 21.27 -52.48
CA LEU A 353 -5.73 21.73 -53.85
C LEU A 353 -5.16 23.14 -54.03
N ASP A 354 -4.68 23.43 -55.23
CA ASP A 354 -4.30 24.79 -55.64
C ASP A 354 -5.52 25.70 -55.82
N GLU A 355 -6.67 25.10 -56.16
CA GLU A 355 -7.97 25.75 -56.22
C GLU A 355 -8.89 25.13 -55.15
N PRO A 356 -9.16 25.82 -54.03
CA PRO A 356 -10.03 25.29 -52.99
C PRO A 356 -11.47 25.15 -53.51
N THR A 357 -12.14 24.07 -53.10
CA THR A 357 -13.53 23.79 -53.52
C THR A 357 -14.53 23.98 -52.39
N TYR A 358 -14.09 23.97 -51.13
CA TYR A 358 -14.99 24.20 -49.99
C TYR A 358 -14.34 24.96 -48.85
N LEU A 359 -15.19 25.69 -48.12
CA LEU A 359 -14.90 26.27 -46.81
C LEU A 359 -16.03 25.84 -45.87
N ARG A 360 -15.71 25.30 -44.70
CA ARG A 360 -16.72 24.85 -43.73
C ARG A 360 -16.33 25.10 -42.28
N VAL A 361 -17.34 25.32 -41.45
CA VAL A 361 -17.20 25.39 -40.00
C VAL A 361 -17.24 23.97 -39.42
N THR A 362 -16.27 23.65 -38.57
CA THR A 362 -16.17 22.35 -37.88
C THR A 362 -16.41 22.45 -36.37
N SER A 363 -16.47 23.66 -35.82
CA SER A 363 -16.93 23.90 -34.46
C SER A 363 -18.39 23.50 -34.29
N ARG A 364 -18.75 23.06 -33.08
CA ARG A 364 -20.14 22.79 -32.70
C ARG A 364 -20.94 24.09 -32.77
N GLN A 365 -22.13 24.01 -33.36
CA GLN A 365 -23.06 25.13 -33.47
C GLN A 365 -24.23 24.97 -32.47
N PRO A 366 -24.74 26.06 -31.88
CA PRO A 366 -24.21 27.43 -31.98
C PRO A 366 -22.87 27.59 -31.25
N VAL A 367 -21.99 28.44 -31.79
CA VAL A 367 -20.68 28.73 -31.18
C VAL A 367 -20.90 29.59 -29.94
N LYS A 368 -20.43 29.12 -28.78
CA LYS A 368 -20.50 29.91 -27.55
C LYS A 368 -19.35 30.92 -27.51
N ILE A 369 -19.68 32.20 -27.40
CA ILE A 369 -18.72 33.30 -27.37
C ILE A 369 -18.79 33.96 -25.99
N VAL A 370 -17.67 34.00 -25.26
CA VAL A 370 -17.67 34.48 -23.86
C VAL A 370 -17.50 35.99 -23.80
N ALA A 371 -18.46 36.72 -23.23
CA ALA A 371 -18.39 38.17 -23.07
C ALA A 371 -17.26 38.57 -22.09
N GLY A 372 -16.36 39.46 -22.52
CA GLY A 372 -15.23 39.93 -21.71
C GLY A 372 -14.18 38.86 -21.37
N GLY A 373 -14.28 37.68 -22.01
CA GLY A 373 -13.36 36.56 -21.85
C GLY A 373 -12.23 36.57 -22.88
N ALA A 374 -11.47 35.47 -22.93
CA ALA A 374 -10.50 35.24 -24.00
C ALA A 374 -11.20 35.05 -25.36
N ALA A 375 -10.46 35.28 -26.45
CA ALA A 375 -10.91 35.05 -27.82
C ALA A 375 -11.59 33.68 -27.95
N SER A 376 -12.78 33.64 -28.56
CA SER A 376 -13.47 32.40 -28.84
C SER A 376 -12.99 31.81 -30.16
N HIS A 377 -12.54 30.55 -30.14
CA HIS A 377 -11.94 29.89 -31.31
C HIS A 377 -12.98 29.12 -32.12
N VAL A 378 -13.22 29.54 -33.36
CA VAL A 378 -14.10 28.86 -34.32
C VAL A 378 -13.27 28.11 -35.33
N ARG A 379 -13.31 26.78 -35.28
CA ARG A 379 -12.53 25.90 -36.15
C ARG A 379 -13.11 25.86 -37.55
N LEU A 380 -12.31 26.26 -38.52
CA LEU A 380 -12.60 26.25 -39.94
C LEU A 380 -11.77 25.18 -40.65
N LYS A 381 -12.35 24.61 -41.70
CA LYS A 381 -11.65 23.68 -42.59
C LYS A 381 -11.92 24.06 -44.04
N TRP A 382 -10.86 24.07 -44.82
CA TRP A 382 -10.92 24.15 -46.28
C TRP A 382 -9.99 23.09 -46.89
N ASP A 383 -10.02 22.94 -48.20
CA ASP A 383 -9.15 22.04 -48.97
C ASP A 383 -8.08 22.77 -49.78
N GLY A 384 -7.93 24.08 -49.61
CA GLY A 384 -6.84 24.84 -50.23
C GLY A 384 -5.49 24.56 -49.59
N LYS A 385 -4.41 24.68 -50.36
CA LYS A 385 -3.04 24.69 -49.83
C LYS A 385 -2.84 25.87 -48.88
N ASP A 386 -2.12 25.65 -47.78
CA ASP A 386 -1.89 26.67 -46.75
C ASP A 386 -1.17 27.92 -47.31
N SER A 387 -0.32 27.75 -48.33
CA SER A 387 0.38 28.82 -49.04
C SER A 387 -0.56 29.80 -49.75
N LEU A 388 -1.81 29.42 -50.04
CA LEU A 388 -2.76 30.30 -50.72
C LEU A 388 -3.19 31.47 -49.82
N THR A 389 -3.23 31.26 -48.51
CA THR A 389 -3.62 32.28 -47.51
C THR A 389 -2.45 32.82 -46.70
N ALA A 390 -1.35 32.06 -46.58
CA ALA A 390 -0.19 32.44 -45.76
C ALA A 390 1.08 32.75 -46.58
N GLY A 391 1.04 32.55 -47.90
CA GLY A 391 2.15 32.86 -48.81
C GLY A 391 2.24 34.34 -49.16
N ASP A 392 3.37 34.71 -49.77
CA ASP A 392 3.63 36.04 -50.32
C ASP A 392 3.89 35.92 -51.84
N PRO A 393 3.00 36.41 -52.73
CA PRO A 393 1.75 37.12 -52.43
C PRO A 393 0.62 36.19 -52.00
N GLN A 394 -0.26 36.69 -51.14
CA GLN A 394 -1.46 35.98 -50.68
C GLN A 394 -2.49 35.89 -51.82
N ALA A 395 -2.65 34.68 -52.38
CA ALA A 395 -3.58 34.44 -53.49
C ALA A 395 -5.06 34.47 -53.05
N TRP A 396 -5.35 34.06 -51.82
CA TRP A 396 -6.70 33.97 -51.26
C TRP A 396 -6.80 34.77 -49.95
N LYS A 397 -7.78 35.67 -49.88
CA LYS A 397 -8.04 36.52 -48.70
C LYS A 397 -9.21 35.99 -47.90
N LEU A 398 -9.01 35.80 -46.60
CA LEU A 398 -10.07 35.43 -45.66
C LEU A 398 -10.70 36.70 -45.07
N VAL A 399 -12.03 36.76 -45.07
CA VAL A 399 -12.82 37.85 -44.50
C VAL A 399 -13.93 37.23 -43.65
N ALA A 400 -14.20 37.83 -42.50
CA ALA A 400 -15.36 37.48 -41.70
C ALA A 400 -16.17 38.74 -41.40
N SER A 401 -17.49 38.64 -41.50
CA SER A 401 -18.43 39.72 -41.21
C SER A 401 -19.58 39.18 -40.36
N GLY A 402 -20.01 39.97 -39.37
CA GLY A 402 -21.23 39.71 -38.61
C GLY A 402 -22.38 40.57 -39.11
N GLU A 403 -23.58 39.99 -39.23
CA GLU A 403 -24.76 40.68 -39.78
C GLU A 403 -25.30 41.78 -38.84
N ASN A 404 -25.09 41.63 -37.52
CA ASN A 404 -25.55 42.59 -36.50
C ASN A 404 -24.40 43.48 -36.01
N LEU A 405 -24.44 44.79 -36.33
CA LEU A 405 -23.47 45.80 -35.89
C LEU A 405 -23.77 46.29 -34.45
N PRO A 406 -22.73 46.55 -33.61
CA PRO A 406 -21.32 46.28 -33.85
C PRO A 406 -20.99 44.80 -33.57
N ALA A 407 -20.59 44.07 -34.62
CA ALA A 407 -20.11 42.71 -34.47
C ALA A 407 -18.75 42.72 -33.72
N PRO A 408 -18.49 41.75 -32.85
CA PRO A 408 -17.19 41.58 -32.20
C PRO A 408 -16.01 41.56 -33.20
N PRO A 409 -14.85 42.14 -32.85
CA PRO A 409 -13.65 42.02 -33.69
C PRO A 409 -13.26 40.56 -33.93
N VAL A 410 -12.79 40.31 -35.15
CA VAL A 410 -12.46 38.97 -35.64
C VAL A 410 -11.05 38.91 -36.21
N GLY A 411 -10.35 37.80 -35.97
CA GLY A 411 -9.03 37.51 -36.54
C GLY A 411 -8.96 36.07 -37.04
N PHE A 412 -7.92 35.74 -37.82
CA PHE A 412 -7.70 34.38 -38.31
C PHE A 412 -6.33 33.86 -37.84
N SER A 413 -6.28 32.59 -37.46
CA SER A 413 -5.01 31.89 -37.25
C SER A 413 -4.40 31.42 -38.58
N LYS A 414 -3.11 31.08 -38.56
CA LYS A 414 -2.42 30.52 -39.73
C LYS A 414 -2.96 29.13 -40.06
N PRO A 415 -3.28 28.83 -41.33
CA PRO A 415 -3.70 27.50 -41.73
C PRO A 415 -2.59 26.47 -41.68
N CYS A 416 -2.95 25.28 -41.20
CA CYS A 416 -2.10 24.10 -41.14
C CYS A 416 -2.90 22.88 -41.65
N ASN A 417 -2.46 22.31 -42.78
CA ASN A 417 -3.12 21.19 -43.45
C ASN A 417 -4.62 21.45 -43.71
N GLY A 418 -4.94 22.64 -44.20
CA GLY A 418 -6.31 23.04 -44.50
C GLY A 418 -7.20 23.29 -43.28
N ARG A 419 -6.63 23.45 -42.09
CA ARG A 419 -7.36 23.78 -40.85
C ARG A 419 -6.85 25.10 -40.27
N PHE A 420 -7.76 25.96 -39.85
CA PHE A 420 -7.45 27.23 -39.20
C PHE A 420 -8.60 27.64 -38.29
N GLU A 421 -8.43 28.71 -37.54
CA GLU A 421 -9.39 29.18 -36.55
C GLU A 421 -9.72 30.65 -36.79
N LEU A 422 -11.01 30.98 -36.71
CA LEU A 422 -11.48 32.35 -36.57
C LEU A 422 -11.55 32.67 -35.08
N LEU A 423 -10.84 33.72 -34.68
CA LEU A 423 -10.76 34.24 -33.32
C LEU A 423 -11.80 35.34 -33.19
N ILE A 424 -12.72 35.21 -32.23
CA ILE A 424 -13.78 36.22 -31.99
C ILE A 424 -13.57 36.81 -30.59
N ASP A 425 -13.29 38.09 -30.51
CA ASP A 425 -13.07 38.82 -29.27
C ASP A 425 -14.34 39.58 -28.87
N ALA A 426 -15.14 39.04 -27.94
CA ALA A 426 -16.35 39.70 -27.47
C ALA A 426 -16.07 40.65 -26.29
N PRO A 427 -16.27 41.98 -26.45
CA PRO A 427 -16.12 42.94 -25.36
C PRO A 427 -17.08 42.67 -24.19
N THR A 428 -16.71 43.10 -22.98
CA THR A 428 -17.58 42.97 -21.79
C THR A 428 -18.91 43.71 -21.93
N ALA A 429 -18.99 44.72 -22.80
CA ALA A 429 -20.20 45.50 -23.05
C ALA A 429 -21.24 44.79 -23.94
N THR A 430 -20.92 43.60 -24.49
CA THR A 430 -21.85 42.85 -25.34
C THR A 430 -22.92 42.16 -24.50
N ALA A 431 -24.19 42.30 -24.92
CA ALA A 431 -25.32 41.72 -24.19
C ALA A 431 -25.27 40.19 -24.21
N VAL A 432 -25.31 39.59 -23.01
CA VAL A 432 -25.39 38.14 -22.83
C VAL A 432 -26.73 37.63 -23.36
N GLY A 433 -26.70 36.53 -24.11
CA GLY A 433 -27.86 35.92 -24.76
C GLY A 433 -28.11 36.41 -26.18
N SER A 434 -27.38 37.42 -26.67
CA SER A 434 -27.49 37.87 -28.05
C SER A 434 -26.91 36.83 -29.02
N GLU A 435 -27.66 36.58 -30.10
CA GLU A 435 -27.24 35.72 -31.21
C GLU A 435 -26.74 36.57 -32.38
N TYR A 436 -25.61 36.16 -32.96
CA TYR A 436 -24.98 36.79 -34.11
C TYR A 436 -24.78 35.75 -35.20
N GLN A 437 -25.20 36.06 -36.42
CA GLN A 437 -24.78 35.31 -37.59
C GLN A 437 -23.46 35.89 -38.10
N TYR A 438 -22.49 34.99 -38.27
CA TYR A 438 -21.19 35.30 -38.86
C TYR A 438 -21.10 34.62 -40.22
N GLU A 439 -20.75 35.40 -41.23
CA GLU A 439 -20.36 34.89 -42.54
C GLU A 439 -18.83 34.95 -42.66
N VAL A 440 -18.22 33.82 -42.99
CA VAL A 440 -16.80 33.71 -43.31
C VAL A 440 -16.68 33.48 -44.80
N SER A 441 -15.95 34.34 -45.51
CA SER A 441 -15.69 34.24 -46.94
C SER A 441 -14.19 34.14 -47.23
N ALA A 442 -13.83 33.28 -48.18
CA ALA A 442 -12.51 33.20 -48.79
C ALA A 442 -12.62 33.71 -50.22
N VAL A 443 -11.89 34.77 -50.55
CA VAL A 443 -11.92 35.43 -51.87
C VAL A 443 -10.62 35.15 -52.61
N GLY A 444 -10.72 34.51 -53.77
CA GLY A 444 -9.61 34.15 -54.65
C GLY A 444 -9.28 35.22 -55.69
N PRO A 445 -8.21 35.01 -56.47
CA PRO A 445 -7.64 36.02 -57.37
C PRO A 445 -8.48 36.31 -58.63
N SER A 446 -9.39 35.40 -58.99
CA SER A 446 -10.26 35.47 -60.17
C SER A 446 -11.72 35.83 -59.84
N GLY A 447 -11.98 36.36 -58.64
CA GLY A 447 -13.34 36.67 -58.16
C GLY A 447 -14.12 35.44 -57.65
N GLN A 448 -13.48 34.27 -57.59
CA GLN A 448 -14.03 33.10 -56.91
C GLN A 448 -14.19 33.38 -55.42
N SER A 449 -15.33 33.01 -54.85
CA SER A 449 -15.61 33.17 -53.42
C SER A 449 -16.21 31.90 -52.83
N LEU A 450 -15.67 31.45 -51.71
CA LEU A 450 -16.25 30.38 -50.89
C LEU A 450 -16.76 31.02 -49.60
N SER A 451 -18.04 30.84 -49.27
CA SER A 451 -18.59 31.37 -48.01
C SER A 451 -19.25 30.30 -47.15
N VAL A 452 -19.24 30.52 -45.84
CA VAL A 452 -19.92 29.69 -44.85
C VAL A 452 -20.48 30.57 -43.75
N VAL A 453 -21.69 30.27 -43.32
CA VAL A 453 -22.38 30.98 -42.24
C VAL A 453 -22.46 30.11 -41.00
N PHE A 454 -22.33 30.71 -39.82
CA PHE A 454 -22.61 30.05 -38.54
C PHE A 454 -23.20 31.02 -37.51
N THR A 455 -23.94 30.45 -36.56
CA THR A 455 -24.51 31.20 -35.44
C THR A 455 -23.58 31.18 -34.23
N GLY A 456 -23.26 32.35 -33.69
CA GLY A 456 -22.58 32.53 -32.41
C GLY A 456 -23.53 33.12 -31.37
N VAL A 457 -23.48 32.59 -30.15
CA VAL A 457 -24.31 33.07 -29.02
C VAL A 457 -23.39 33.61 -27.94
N ILE A 458 -23.64 34.84 -27.51
CA ILE A 458 -22.89 35.46 -26.42
C ILE A 458 -23.35 34.83 -25.11
N VAL A 459 -22.40 34.25 -24.38
CA VAL A 459 -22.63 33.67 -23.07
C VAL A 459 -21.90 34.50 -22.02
N ALA A 460 -22.50 34.60 -20.83
CA ALA A 460 -21.80 35.16 -19.69
C ALA A 460 -20.52 34.35 -19.44
N PRO A 461 -19.43 34.98 -18.96
CA PRO A 461 -18.31 34.24 -18.41
C PRO A 461 -18.88 33.27 -17.36
N ALA A 462 -18.50 31.99 -17.46
CA ALA A 462 -18.90 31.01 -16.47
C ALA A 462 -18.53 31.59 -15.10
N ALA A 463 -19.53 31.75 -14.23
CA ALA A 463 -19.26 32.14 -12.86
C ALA A 463 -18.19 31.17 -12.32
N PRO A 464 -17.16 31.65 -11.59
CA PRO A 464 -16.27 30.75 -10.89
C PRO A 464 -17.15 29.80 -10.10
N ASP A 465 -17.02 28.50 -10.33
CA ASP A 465 -17.83 27.45 -9.70
C ASP A 465 -17.96 27.80 -8.22
N LEU A 466 -19.14 28.30 -7.81
CA LEU A 466 -19.46 28.70 -6.43
C LEU A 466 -19.69 27.45 -5.57
N GLN A 467 -18.90 26.40 -5.84
CA GLN A 467 -18.89 25.18 -5.08
C GLN A 467 -18.22 25.47 -3.75
N SER A 468 -19.08 25.64 -2.75
CA SER A 468 -18.73 25.73 -1.35
C SER A 468 -18.60 24.33 -0.74
N PRO A 469 -17.85 24.16 0.36
CA PRO A 469 -17.85 22.92 1.12
C PRO A 469 -19.26 22.61 1.66
N ARG A 470 -19.77 21.41 1.37
CA ARG A 470 -21.07 20.95 1.84
C ARG A 470 -20.99 19.59 2.52
N LYS A 471 -21.68 19.43 3.65
CA LYS A 471 -21.82 18.16 4.36
C LYS A 471 -22.97 17.37 3.74
N VAL A 472 -22.64 16.21 3.20
CA VAL A 472 -23.62 15.30 2.59
C VAL A 472 -23.54 13.95 3.31
N SER A 473 -24.69 13.30 3.45
CA SER A 473 -24.79 11.93 3.94
C SER A 473 -24.33 11.00 2.83
N HIS A 474 -23.21 10.31 3.04
CA HIS A 474 -22.69 9.32 2.10
C HIS A 474 -22.27 8.08 2.88
N ASP A 475 -22.38 6.91 2.23
CA ASP A 475 -21.72 5.70 2.70
C ASP A 475 -20.23 5.88 2.42
N ALA A 476 -19.56 6.70 3.23
CA ALA A 476 -18.11 6.82 3.16
C ALA A 476 -17.48 5.82 4.13
N PRO A 477 -16.34 5.22 3.75
CA PRO A 477 -15.56 4.42 4.68
C PRO A 477 -15.28 5.27 5.91
N GLU A 478 -15.50 4.69 7.09
CA GLU A 478 -15.17 5.38 8.33
C GLU A 478 -13.73 5.89 8.26
N PRO A 479 -13.45 7.13 8.70
CA PRO A 479 -12.08 7.57 8.86
C PRO A 479 -11.37 6.49 9.69
N SER A 480 -10.21 6.06 9.21
CA SER A 480 -9.32 5.03 9.76
C SER A 480 -8.88 5.26 11.22
N GLY A 481 -9.53 6.17 11.95
CA GLY A 481 -9.35 6.46 13.36
C GLY A 481 -10.37 5.82 14.31
N GLN A 482 -11.38 5.06 13.85
CA GLN A 482 -12.17 4.20 14.74
C GLN A 482 -11.80 2.72 14.60
N ARG A 483 -10.74 2.40 15.36
CA ARG A 483 -10.55 1.19 16.15
C ARG A 483 -10.72 -0.13 15.38
N ARG A 484 -9.65 -0.49 14.65
CA ARG A 484 -9.20 -1.89 14.71
C ARG A 484 -9.23 -2.26 16.19
N PRO A 485 -9.98 -3.28 16.66
CA PRO A 485 -9.67 -3.86 17.95
C PRO A 485 -8.20 -4.26 17.82
N PRO A 486 -7.27 -3.64 18.57
CA PRO A 486 -5.90 -4.08 18.48
C PRO A 486 -5.98 -5.48 19.08
N TYR A 487 -5.89 -6.48 18.22
CA TYR A 487 -5.90 -7.87 18.63
C TYR A 487 -4.58 -8.49 18.22
N GLU A 488 -4.05 -9.35 19.06
CA GLU A 488 -2.80 -10.07 18.85
C GLU A 488 -3.08 -11.56 18.85
N ILE A 489 -2.50 -12.32 17.92
CA ILE A 489 -2.66 -13.77 17.89
C ILE A 489 -1.42 -14.41 18.52
N LYS A 490 -1.60 -15.10 19.65
CA LYS A 490 -0.55 -15.84 20.34
C LYS A 490 -0.75 -17.35 20.14
N TYR A 491 0.32 -18.05 19.77
CA TYR A 491 0.31 -19.51 19.65
C TYR A 491 0.93 -20.15 20.88
N VAL A 492 0.25 -21.14 21.47
CA VAL A 492 0.72 -21.87 22.64
C VAL A 492 1.00 -23.32 22.24
N LYS A 493 2.15 -23.84 22.67
CA LYS A 493 2.57 -25.24 22.49
C LYS A 493 2.59 -25.97 23.82
N LYS A 494 2.72 -27.30 23.78
CA LYS A 494 2.77 -28.16 24.97
C LYS A 494 3.85 -27.77 25.98
N GLY A 495 4.95 -27.18 25.52
CA GLY A 495 6.02 -26.66 26.39
C GLY A 495 5.67 -25.37 27.15
N ASP A 496 4.64 -24.66 26.71
CA ASP A 496 4.23 -23.36 27.24
C ASP A 496 3.02 -23.46 28.20
N TRP A 497 2.42 -24.65 28.31
CA TRP A 497 1.23 -24.90 29.14
C TRP A 497 1.45 -24.65 30.64
N GLU A 498 2.70 -24.71 31.10
CA GLU A 498 3.10 -24.45 32.49
C GLU A 498 3.32 -22.95 32.78
N ASN A 499 3.54 -22.13 31.74
CA ASN A 499 3.88 -20.71 31.88
C ASN A 499 2.71 -19.77 31.57
N ASP A 500 1.75 -20.23 30.77
CA ASP A 500 0.55 -19.48 30.40
C ASP A 500 -0.71 -20.08 31.05
N THR A 501 -1.71 -19.25 31.30
CA THR A 501 -3.02 -19.69 31.79
C THR A 501 -4.06 -19.71 30.67
N CYS A 502 -4.85 -20.77 30.64
CA CYS A 502 -6.05 -20.92 29.83
C CYS A 502 -7.23 -20.29 30.59
N TRP A 503 -7.90 -19.30 29.97
CA TRP A 503 -8.99 -18.53 30.59
C TRP A 503 -8.63 -17.86 31.93
N GLY A 504 -7.37 -17.43 32.11
CA GLY A 504 -6.93 -16.63 33.26
C GLY A 504 -6.80 -17.38 34.59
N SER A 505 -7.28 -18.62 34.69
CA SER A 505 -7.36 -19.36 35.96
C SER A 505 -6.92 -20.82 35.90
N THR A 506 -6.91 -21.43 34.70
CA THR A 506 -6.69 -22.88 34.53
C THR A 506 -5.45 -23.16 33.69
N GLU A 507 -4.72 -24.25 33.96
CA GLU A 507 -3.61 -24.68 33.10
C GLU A 507 -4.12 -25.17 31.74
N TRP A 508 -3.30 -24.98 30.69
CA TRP A 508 -3.58 -25.53 29.37
C TRP A 508 -3.51 -27.05 29.37
N THR A 509 -4.40 -27.68 28.61
CA THR A 509 -4.42 -29.13 28.40
C THR A 509 -4.45 -29.46 26.91
N ALA A 510 -4.19 -30.72 26.58
CA ALA A 510 -4.26 -31.23 25.20
C ALA A 510 -5.64 -31.09 24.56
N TYR A 511 -6.69 -30.95 25.37
CA TYR A 511 -8.06 -30.84 24.90
C TYR A 511 -8.48 -29.41 24.58
N ASP A 512 -7.66 -28.41 24.90
CA ASP A 512 -8.02 -26.99 24.74
C ASP A 512 -7.62 -26.50 23.38
N ALA A 513 -8.58 -25.96 22.63
CA ALA A 513 -8.32 -25.41 21.31
C ALA A 513 -7.84 -23.95 21.35
N GLY A 514 -8.32 -23.15 22.29
CA GLY A 514 -7.95 -21.74 22.42
C GLY A 514 -8.61 -21.02 23.60
N ALA A 515 -8.18 -19.78 23.82
CA ALA A 515 -8.69 -18.86 24.84
C ALA A 515 -8.45 -17.41 24.37
N PHE A 516 -8.96 -16.41 25.08
CA PHE A 516 -8.57 -15.02 24.87
C PHE A 516 -8.27 -14.31 26.19
N THR A 517 -7.42 -13.29 26.13
CA THR A 517 -7.15 -12.37 27.23
C THR A 517 -7.78 -11.02 26.91
N GLU A 518 -8.63 -10.53 27.82
CA GLU A 518 -9.32 -9.26 27.64
C GLU A 518 -8.33 -8.08 27.48
N PRO A 519 -8.64 -7.09 26.64
CA PRO A 519 -7.78 -5.93 26.44
C PRO A 519 -7.68 -5.12 27.75
N THR A 520 -6.46 -4.67 28.06
CA THR A 520 -6.18 -3.75 29.18
C THR A 520 -5.78 -2.38 28.65
N GLU A 521 -5.60 -1.37 29.52
CA GLU A 521 -5.13 -0.04 29.10
C GLU A 521 -3.77 -0.06 28.38
N THR A 522 -2.98 -1.13 28.58
CA THR A 522 -1.62 -1.26 28.05
C THR A 522 -1.46 -2.37 27.01
N GLN A 523 -2.38 -3.35 26.94
CA GLN A 523 -2.28 -4.48 26.03
C GLN A 523 -3.55 -4.73 25.20
N PRO A 524 -3.39 -5.06 23.90
CA PRO A 524 -4.48 -5.43 23.00
C PRO A 524 -5.23 -6.72 23.43
N LEU A 525 -6.38 -6.97 22.80
CA LEU A 525 -7.10 -8.25 22.93
C LEU A 525 -6.19 -9.38 22.44
N THR A 526 -5.77 -10.30 23.30
CA THR A 526 -4.90 -11.38 22.86
C THR A 526 -5.73 -12.64 22.60
N LEU A 527 -5.75 -13.12 21.36
CA LEU A 527 -6.38 -14.37 20.94
C LEU A 527 -5.33 -15.48 21.00
N ILE A 528 -5.53 -16.45 21.90
CA ILE A 528 -4.56 -17.50 22.18
C ILE A 528 -5.03 -18.82 21.56
N ILE A 529 -4.21 -19.43 20.71
CA ILE A 529 -4.55 -20.65 19.98
C ILE A 529 -3.56 -21.76 20.33
N ASN A 530 -4.09 -22.91 20.77
CA ASN A 530 -3.28 -24.08 21.07
C ASN A 530 -3.00 -24.89 19.80
N VAL A 531 -1.77 -24.81 19.30
CA VAL A 531 -1.36 -25.52 18.09
C VAL A 531 -1.10 -27.01 18.33
N ASP A 532 -0.92 -27.41 19.60
CA ASP A 532 -0.70 -28.80 20.04
C ASP A 532 -1.96 -29.41 20.67
N SER A 533 -3.15 -28.90 20.30
CA SER A 533 -4.41 -29.54 20.69
C SER A 533 -4.52 -30.91 20.02
N GLU A 534 -4.92 -31.92 20.78
CA GLU A 534 -5.01 -33.32 20.35
C GLU A 534 -5.88 -33.45 19.08
N LEU A 535 -7.00 -32.71 19.05
CA LEU A 535 -7.89 -32.66 17.90
C LEU A 535 -7.21 -32.14 16.63
N LEU A 536 -6.41 -31.08 16.73
CA LEU A 536 -5.70 -30.51 15.58
C LEU A 536 -4.54 -31.41 15.15
N THR A 537 -3.76 -31.93 16.10
CA THR A 537 -2.62 -32.81 15.81
C THR A 537 -3.06 -34.10 15.16
N ASP A 538 -4.12 -34.73 15.65
CA ASP A 538 -4.67 -35.97 15.07
C ASP A 538 -5.19 -35.74 13.65
N TYR A 539 -5.86 -34.60 13.42
CA TYR A 539 -6.31 -34.21 12.09
C TYR A 539 -5.14 -33.98 11.12
N LEU A 540 -4.12 -33.23 11.54
CA LEU A 540 -2.93 -32.96 10.73
C LEU A 540 -2.17 -34.26 10.43
N ASP A 541 -2.01 -35.13 11.42
CA ASP A 541 -1.40 -36.44 11.24
C ASP A 541 -2.20 -37.33 10.29
N HIS A 542 -3.53 -37.32 10.37
CA HIS A 542 -4.39 -38.07 9.47
C HIS A 542 -4.25 -37.57 8.01
N ILE A 543 -4.25 -36.25 7.76
CA ILE A 543 -4.10 -35.73 6.40
C ILE A 543 -2.68 -35.93 5.83
N ILE A 544 -1.65 -35.91 6.68
CA ILE A 544 -0.24 -36.12 6.28
C ILE A 544 0.04 -37.61 6.07
N LYS A 545 -0.28 -38.47 7.03
CA LYS A 545 0.12 -39.88 7.03
C LYS A 545 -0.84 -40.77 6.23
N VAL A 546 -2.14 -40.50 6.31
CA VAL A 546 -3.18 -41.33 5.67
C VAL A 546 -3.55 -40.79 4.30
N LYS A 547 -3.93 -39.49 4.21
CA LYS A 547 -4.34 -38.89 2.94
C LYS A 547 -3.17 -38.41 2.06
N LYS A 548 -1.95 -38.28 2.62
CA LYS A 548 -0.72 -37.85 1.93
C LYS A 548 -0.91 -36.57 1.09
N LEU A 549 -1.59 -35.58 1.66
CA LEU A 549 -1.79 -34.28 1.00
C LEU A 549 -0.46 -33.56 0.81
N ASP A 550 -0.41 -32.69 -0.18
CA ASP A 550 0.75 -31.84 -0.40
C ASP A 550 0.94 -30.86 0.78
N PRO A 551 2.20 -30.48 1.09
CA PRO A 551 2.51 -29.59 2.21
C PRO A 551 1.77 -28.25 2.18
N ASN A 552 1.57 -27.66 0.99
CA ASN A 552 0.92 -26.37 0.84
C ASN A 552 -0.58 -26.44 1.17
N THR A 553 -1.24 -27.54 0.81
CA THR A 553 -2.64 -27.77 1.16
C THR A 553 -2.81 -28.04 2.65
N VAL A 554 -1.85 -28.72 3.28
CA VAL A 554 -1.83 -28.91 4.74
C VAL A 554 -1.72 -27.56 5.45
N GLU A 555 -0.81 -26.69 5.00
CA GLU A 555 -0.64 -25.34 5.54
C GLU A 555 -1.90 -24.49 5.33
N ARG A 556 -2.48 -24.48 4.13
CA ARG A 556 -3.73 -23.77 3.84
C ARG A 556 -4.88 -24.20 4.77
N ARG A 557 -4.99 -25.50 5.06
CA ARG A 557 -6.00 -26.05 5.99
C ARG A 557 -5.72 -25.62 7.42
N LYS A 558 -4.45 -25.63 7.84
CA LYS A 558 -4.03 -25.13 9.14
C LYS A 558 -4.36 -23.64 9.30
N THR A 559 -3.99 -22.80 8.34
CA THR A 559 -4.33 -21.37 8.32
C THR A 559 -5.83 -21.12 8.39
N LYS A 560 -6.62 -21.88 7.62
CA LYS A 560 -8.09 -21.78 7.65
C LYS A 560 -8.65 -22.14 9.03
N TYR A 561 -8.20 -23.24 9.63
CA TYR A 561 -8.59 -23.64 10.97
C TYR A 561 -8.29 -22.54 11.99
N THR A 562 -7.04 -22.07 12.01
CA THR A 562 -6.56 -21.06 12.95
C THR A 562 -7.33 -19.75 12.81
N ALA A 563 -7.55 -19.26 11.59
CA ALA A 563 -8.29 -18.01 11.37
C ALA A 563 -9.76 -18.10 11.82
N HIS A 564 -10.44 -19.21 11.55
CA HIS A 564 -11.85 -19.37 11.96
C HIS A 564 -12.00 -19.57 13.47
N LEU A 565 -11.04 -20.24 14.10
CA LEU A 565 -11.01 -20.39 15.56
C LEU A 565 -10.74 -19.03 16.24
N ALA A 566 -9.78 -18.26 15.72
CA ALA A 566 -9.50 -16.90 16.18
C ALA A 566 -10.74 -15.99 16.05
N PHE A 567 -11.42 -16.08 14.90
CA PHE A 567 -12.65 -15.34 14.65
C PHE A 567 -13.76 -15.68 15.65
N HIS A 568 -13.91 -16.97 15.99
CA HIS A 568 -14.88 -17.37 17.00
C HIS A 568 -14.55 -16.82 18.40
N LEU A 569 -13.28 -16.86 18.81
CA LEU A 569 -12.83 -16.26 20.07
C LEU A 569 -13.09 -14.75 20.11
N PHE A 570 -12.89 -14.07 18.99
CA PHE A 570 -13.24 -12.66 18.85
C PHE A 570 -14.75 -12.40 19.02
N GLN A 571 -15.60 -13.20 18.37
CA GLN A 571 -17.07 -13.10 18.54
C GLN A 571 -17.50 -13.37 19.99
N MET A 572 -16.90 -14.36 20.66
CA MET A 572 -17.17 -14.64 22.06
C MET A 572 -16.87 -13.44 22.95
N PHE A 573 -15.72 -12.78 22.73
CA PHE A 573 -15.35 -11.55 23.43
C PHE A 573 -16.37 -10.43 23.17
N GLU A 574 -16.76 -10.19 21.91
CA GLU A 574 -17.77 -9.16 21.60
C GLU A 574 -19.11 -9.42 22.30
N HIS A 575 -19.56 -10.68 22.32
CA HIS A 575 -20.79 -11.05 22.99
C HIS A 575 -20.73 -10.81 24.51
N LEU A 576 -19.60 -11.10 25.15
CA LEU A 576 -19.40 -10.84 26.57
C LEU A 576 -19.34 -9.33 26.88
N ALA A 577 -18.62 -8.57 26.06
CA ALA A 577 -18.53 -7.11 26.20
C ALA A 577 -19.89 -6.42 26.04
N ARG A 578 -20.72 -6.87 25.08
CA ARG A 578 -22.10 -6.36 24.89
C ARG A 578 -23.00 -6.69 26.07
N ARG A 579 -22.88 -7.88 26.67
CA ARG A 579 -23.70 -8.29 27.82
C ARG A 579 -23.37 -7.49 29.07
N ARG A 580 -22.08 -7.32 29.41
CA ARG A 580 -21.65 -6.51 30.57
C ARG A 580 -22.18 -5.07 30.48
N LYS A 581 -22.18 -4.49 29.28
CA LYS A 581 -22.72 -3.13 29.06
C LYS A 581 -24.24 -3.04 29.26
N ASN A 582 -24.99 -4.09 28.94
CA ASN A 582 -26.44 -4.13 29.11
C ASN A 582 -26.85 -4.37 30.58
N GLU A 583 -26.06 -5.15 31.32
CA GLU A 583 -26.25 -5.37 32.77
C GLU A 583 -26.08 -4.09 33.60
N ASP A 584 -25.25 -3.14 33.15
CA ASP A 584 -25.12 -1.81 33.76
C ASP A 584 -26.32 -0.88 33.48
N SER A 585 -27.21 -1.23 32.54
CA SER A 585 -28.33 -0.37 32.09
C SER A 585 -29.74 -0.85 32.45
N ASP A 586 -29.95 -2.14 32.72
CA ASP A 586 -31.27 -2.70 33.08
C ASP A 586 -31.17 -3.57 34.33
N SER A 587 -31.82 -3.13 35.43
CA SER A 587 -32.02 -3.91 36.65
C SER A 587 -33.20 -4.87 36.51
N ASP A 588 -33.19 -5.74 35.50
CA ASP A 588 -34.27 -6.69 35.26
C ASP A 588 -33.84 -8.12 35.64
N ASP A 589 -34.67 -8.78 36.45
CA ASP A 589 -34.42 -10.00 37.24
C ASP A 589 -34.33 -11.31 36.40
N ASN A 590 -33.94 -11.21 35.12
CA ASN A 590 -33.77 -12.35 34.23
C ASN A 590 -32.34 -12.44 33.65
N ALA A 591 -31.35 -12.22 34.52
CA ALA A 591 -29.94 -12.36 34.19
C ALA A 591 -29.62 -13.80 33.77
N SER A 592 -29.48 -14.01 32.46
CA SER A 592 -28.86 -15.22 31.92
C SER A 592 -27.43 -15.30 32.46
N ARG A 593 -27.17 -16.27 33.34
CA ARG A 593 -25.88 -16.54 34.00
C ARG A 593 -24.69 -16.24 33.08
N VAL A 594 -23.76 -15.39 33.52
CA VAL A 594 -22.48 -15.14 32.83
C VAL A 594 -21.82 -16.49 32.54
N PRO A 595 -21.45 -16.78 31.27
CA PRO A 595 -20.79 -18.03 30.92
C PRO A 595 -19.55 -18.22 31.79
N SER A 596 -19.43 -19.37 32.45
CA SER A 596 -18.24 -19.69 33.21
C SER A 596 -17.06 -20.01 32.29
N ASP A 597 -15.84 -19.95 32.80
CA ASP A 597 -14.64 -20.37 32.05
C ASP A 597 -14.78 -21.78 31.48
N MET A 598 -15.46 -22.68 32.20
CA MET A 598 -15.76 -24.03 31.73
C MET A 598 -16.73 -24.04 30.54
N ASP A 599 -17.72 -23.16 30.51
CA ASP A 599 -18.69 -23.05 29.41
C ASP A 599 -18.00 -22.49 28.15
N MET A 600 -17.15 -21.48 28.32
CA MET A 600 -16.37 -20.89 27.22
C MET A 600 -15.37 -21.87 26.63
N ARG A 601 -14.71 -22.64 27.49
CA ARG A 601 -13.80 -23.73 27.10
C ARG A 601 -14.54 -24.84 26.35
N ALA A 602 -15.70 -25.28 26.84
CA ALA A 602 -16.50 -26.29 26.18
C ALA A 602 -16.99 -25.82 24.79
N GLU A 603 -17.42 -24.56 24.68
CA GLU A 603 -17.87 -23.98 23.41
C GLU A 603 -16.73 -23.86 22.40
N THR A 604 -15.57 -23.37 22.83
CA THR A 604 -14.39 -23.25 21.96
C THR A 604 -13.97 -24.62 21.42
N ASN A 605 -13.96 -25.65 22.28
CA ASN A 605 -13.63 -27.02 21.87
C ASN A 605 -14.68 -27.63 20.94
N ARG A 606 -15.97 -27.33 21.16
CA ARG A 606 -17.06 -27.73 20.25
C ARG A 606 -16.89 -27.13 18.86
N VAL A 607 -16.53 -25.84 18.79
CA VAL A 607 -16.28 -25.15 17.51
C VAL A 607 -15.05 -25.71 16.82
N ALA A 608 -13.94 -25.93 17.54
CA ALA A 608 -12.75 -26.57 16.99
C ALA A 608 -13.04 -27.95 16.37
N ALA A 609 -13.79 -28.80 17.06
CA ALA A 609 -14.21 -30.10 16.54
C ALA A 609 -15.12 -29.97 15.30
N THR A 610 -15.98 -28.95 15.27
CA THR A 610 -16.87 -28.67 14.12
C THR A 610 -16.07 -28.20 12.91
N LEU A 611 -15.08 -27.32 13.10
CA LEU A 611 -14.21 -26.85 12.03
C LEU A 611 -13.42 -28.02 11.40
N ILE A 612 -12.89 -28.91 12.23
CA ILE A 612 -12.19 -30.12 11.75
C ILE A 612 -13.13 -30.99 10.90
N ARG A 613 -14.34 -31.28 11.38
CA ARG A 613 -15.33 -32.05 10.60
C ARG A 613 -15.70 -31.39 9.28
N LEU A 614 -15.89 -30.08 9.26
CA LEU A 614 -16.18 -29.34 8.01
C LEU A 614 -15.03 -29.43 7.00
N MET A 615 -13.77 -29.40 7.47
CA MET A 615 -12.60 -29.56 6.62
C MET A 615 -12.33 -31.02 6.21
N GLU A 616 -12.89 -31.99 6.91
CA GLU A 616 -12.86 -33.41 6.52
C GLU A 616 -13.88 -33.74 5.43
N VAL A 617 -15.06 -33.11 5.46
CA VAL A 617 -16.16 -33.34 4.51
C VAL A 617 -16.01 -32.54 3.22
N GLY A 618 -15.36 -31.38 3.27
CA GLY A 618 -15.12 -30.52 2.09
C GLY A 618 -14.01 -30.99 1.13
N THR A 619 -13.71 -32.30 1.09
CA THR A 619 -12.80 -32.92 0.11
C THR A 619 -13.53 -33.43 -1.11
#